data_AF-A0A199UHA9-F1
#
_entry.id   AF-A0A199UHA9-F1
#
_cell.length_a   1.000
_cell.length_b   1.000
_cell.length_c   1.000
_cell.angle_alpha   90.00
_cell.angle_beta   90.00
_cell.angle_gamma   90.00
#
_symmetry.space_group_name_H-M   'P 1'
#
loop_
_entity.id
_entity.type
_entity.pdbx_description
1 polymer ?
#
loop_
_entity_poly.entity_id
_entity_poly.type
_entity_poly.pdbx_seq_one_letter_code
_entity_poly.pdbx_strand_id
1 'polypeptide(L)'
;MECVVQGIIETQHVEALETLLQGLCGAPKERVRVHELCLKSGPNLGVVPSEVRLLCDLALPTPTWLLHLSKPGVSTGIVPTAAAAAASLMLNSGGKTL
;
A
#
# COMPACT_ATOMS: atom_id res chain seq x y z
N MET A 1 -14.88 -3.65 3.66
CA MET A 1 -14.53 -4.04 5.04
C MET A 1 -13.38 -5.01 4.92
N GLU A 2 -12.18 -4.64 5.34
CA GLU A 2 -11.02 -5.53 5.30
C GLU A 2 -10.93 -6.30 6.62
N CYS A 3 -10.84 -7.62 6.56
CA CYS A 3 -10.59 -8.47 7.71
C CYS A 3 -9.12 -8.87 7.68
N VAL A 4 -8.34 -8.44 8.67
CA VAL A 4 -6.91 -8.71 8.75
C VAL A 4 -6.65 -9.59 9.97
N VAL A 5 -5.97 -10.71 9.75
CA VAL A 5 -5.47 -11.59 10.82
C VAL A 5 -3.96 -11.50 10.84
N GLN A 6 -3.39 -11.23 12.01
CA GLN A 6 -1.94 -11.14 12.20
C GLN A 6 -1.46 -12.29 13.09
N GLY A 7 -0.28 -12.80 12.78
CA GLY A 7 0.39 -13.86 13.54
C GLY A 7 1.91 -13.66 13.51
N ILE A 8 2.60 -14.29 14.46
CA ILE A 8 4.05 -14.26 14.58
C ILE A 8 4.57 -15.67 14.28
N ILE A 9 5.69 -15.78 13.57
CA ILE A 9 6.34 -17.04 13.28
C ILE A 9 7.85 -16.92 13.52
N GLU A 10 8.42 -17.97 14.12
CA GLU A 10 9.87 -18.10 14.26
C GLU A 10 10.51 -18.45 12.92
N THR A 11 11.70 -17.90 12.66
CA THR A 11 12.41 -18.08 11.38
C THR A 11 12.61 -19.56 11.01
N GLN A 12 12.84 -20.43 11.99
CA GLN A 12 13.02 -21.87 11.79
C GLN A 12 11.77 -22.59 11.24
N HIS A 13 10.58 -22.00 11.40
CA HIS A 13 9.32 -22.60 10.95
C HIS A 13 8.79 -22.01 9.64
N VAL A 14 9.48 -21.02 9.04
CA VAL A 14 9.01 -20.31 7.84
C VAL A 14 8.82 -21.26 6.65
N GLU A 15 9.73 -22.20 6.42
CA GLU A 15 9.63 -23.18 5.32
C GLU A 15 8.48 -24.18 5.52
N ALA A 16 8.26 -24.60 6.77
CA ALA A 16 7.16 -25.50 7.11
C ALA A 16 5.80 -24.81 6.91
N LEU A 17 5.67 -23.53 7.33
CA LEU A 17 4.47 -22.74 7.08
C LEU A 17 4.23 -22.53 5.59
N GLU A 18 5.27 -22.22 4.82
CA GLU A 18 5.17 -22.06 3.36
C GLU A 18 4.62 -23.33 2.70
N THR A 19 5.13 -24.50 3.09
CA THR A 19 4.64 -25.80 2.60
C THR A 19 3.17 -26.03 2.95
N LEU A 20 2.75 -25.71 4.18
CA LEU A 20 1.35 -25.82 4.61
C LEU A 20 0.44 -24.89 3.81
N LEU A 21 0.82 -23.61 3.65
CA LEU A 21 0.05 -22.64 2.89
C LEU A 21 -0.07 -23.04 1.41
N GLN A 22 1.01 -23.57 0.82
CA GLN A 22 1.00 -24.11 -0.53
C GLN A 22 -0.02 -25.26 -0.68
N GLY A 23 -0.09 -26.17 0.31
CA GLY A 23 -1.04 -27.27 0.31
C GLY A 23 -2.49 -26.84 0.52
N LEU A 24 -2.73 -25.82 1.35
CA LEU A 24 -4.08 -25.31 1.66
C LEU A 24 -4.64 -24.42 0.53
N CYS A 25 -3.83 -23.51 -0.01
CA CYS A 25 -4.27 -22.55 -1.03
C CYS A 25 -4.09 -23.07 -2.47
N GLY A 26 -3.21 -24.05 -2.70
CA GLY A 26 -2.88 -24.55 -4.04
C GLY A 26 -2.16 -23.57 -4.96
N ALA A 27 -1.92 -22.33 -4.51
CA ALA A 27 -1.27 -21.27 -5.28
C ALA A 27 0.22 -21.17 -4.91
N PRO A 28 1.13 -20.98 -5.89
CA PRO A 28 2.55 -20.78 -5.61
C PRO A 28 2.77 -19.53 -4.77
N LYS A 29 3.73 -19.59 -3.85
CA LYS A 29 4.18 -18.40 -3.11
C LYS A 29 4.71 -17.33 -4.07
N GLU A 30 4.11 -16.15 -3.98
CA GLU A 30 4.60 -14.97 -4.67
C GLU A 30 5.56 -14.18 -3.78
N ARG A 31 6.72 -13.79 -4.32
CA ARG A 31 7.68 -12.95 -3.61
C ARG A 31 7.24 -11.50 -3.71
N VAL A 32 6.66 -10.99 -2.64
CA VAL A 32 6.29 -9.58 -2.53
C VAL A 32 7.50 -8.76 -2.07
N ARG A 33 7.91 -7.76 -2.86
CA ARG A 33 8.89 -6.74 -2.46
C ARG A 33 8.29 -5.38 -2.74
N VAL A 34 7.95 -4.64 -1.70
CA VAL A 34 7.28 -3.35 -1.84
C VAL A 34 8.06 -2.27 -1.10
N HIS A 35 8.25 -1.12 -1.74
CA HIS A 35 8.68 0.09 -1.06
C HIS A 35 7.46 0.88 -0.62
N GLU A 36 7.30 1.09 0.69
CA GLU A 36 6.19 1.87 1.25
C GLU A 36 6.69 3.24 1.73
N LEU A 37 6.09 4.29 1.19
CA LEU A 37 6.25 5.68 1.64
C LEU A 37 4.94 6.12 2.32
N CYS A 38 4.99 6.26 3.64
CA CYS A 38 3.87 6.74 4.44
C CYS A 38 4.04 8.22 4.78
N LEU A 39 3.13 9.05 4.29
CA LEU A 39 3.05 10.47 4.55
C LEU A 39 1.89 10.73 5.49
N LYS A 40 2.19 11.21 6.69
CA LYS A 40 1.17 11.60 7.68
C LYS A 40 0.98 13.10 7.67
N SER A 41 -0.26 13.55 7.78
CA SER A 41 -0.57 14.98 7.91
C SER A 41 0.00 15.50 9.24
N GLY A 42 0.79 16.57 9.16
CA GLY A 42 1.24 17.30 10.35
C GLY A 42 0.12 18.18 10.93
N PRO A 43 0.28 18.70 12.16
CA PRO A 43 -0.74 19.50 12.83
C PRO A 43 -1.12 20.80 12.09
N ASN A 44 -0.34 21.20 11.08
CA ASN A 44 -0.50 22.46 10.35
C ASN A 44 -1.39 22.39 9.09
N LEU A 45 -1.94 21.22 8.73
CA LEU A 45 -2.62 21.00 7.44
C LEU A 45 -4.15 20.82 7.53
N GLY A 46 -4.76 21.04 8.70
CA GLY A 46 -6.21 20.88 8.88
C GLY A 46 -6.70 19.43 8.70
N VAL A 47 -8.02 19.21 8.77
CA VAL A 47 -8.67 17.88 8.71
C VAL A 47 -8.64 17.30 7.29
N VAL A 48 -7.45 16.96 6.81
CA VAL A 48 -7.17 16.27 5.55
C VAL A 48 -6.81 14.81 5.90
N PRO A 49 -7.15 13.80 5.06
CA PRO A 49 -6.86 12.38 5.32
C PRO A 49 -5.48 12.20 5.95
N SER A 50 -5.47 11.70 7.19
CA SER A 50 -4.31 11.81 8.08
C SER A 50 -3.12 10.94 7.66
N GLU A 51 -3.31 10.08 6.66
CA GLU A 51 -2.29 9.19 6.14
C GLU A 51 -2.47 8.92 4.64
N VAL A 52 -1.41 9.16 3.87
CA VAL A 52 -1.25 8.78 2.46
C VAL A 52 -0.15 7.73 2.39
N ARG A 53 -0.42 6.59 1.76
CA ARG A 53 0.56 5.52 1.55
C ARG A 53 0.81 5.33 0.07
N LEU A 54 2.07 5.41 -0.33
CA LEU A 54 2.55 5.12 -1.68
C LEU A 54 3.27 3.77 -1.62
N LEU A 55 2.82 2.80 -2.40
CA LEU A 55 3.38 1.45 -2.46
C LEU A 55 3.98 1.23 -3.85
N CYS A 56 5.28 0.99 -3.95
CA CYS A 56 5.94 0.64 -5.21
C CYS A 56 6.31 -0.83 -5.21
N ASP A 57 5.83 -1.59 -6.19
CA ASP A 57 6.25 -2.98 -6.36
C ASP A 57 7.66 -3.04 -6.98
N LEU A 58 8.62 -3.51 -6.19
CA LEU A 58 10.02 -3.70 -6.54
C LEU A 58 10.30 -5.08 -7.14
N ALA A 59 9.34 -6.01 -7.14
CA ALA A 59 9.47 -7.29 -7.82
C ALA A 59 9.34 -7.13 -9.35
N LEU A 60 8.67 -6.07 -9.81
CA LEU A 60 8.49 -5.75 -11.23
C LEU A 60 9.65 -4.90 -11.79
N PRO A 61 10.06 -5.13 -13.05
CA PRO A 61 11.10 -4.32 -13.71
C PRO A 61 10.65 -2.90 -14.02
N THR A 62 9.35 -2.66 -14.17
CA THR A 62 8.77 -1.32 -14.32
C THR A 62 8.06 -0.90 -13.03
N PRO A 63 8.47 0.23 -12.40
CA PRO A 63 7.97 0.61 -11.09
C PRO A 63 6.50 1.00 -11.17
N THR A 64 5.63 0.20 -10.57
CA THR A 64 4.19 0.47 -10.50
C THR A 64 3.86 1.00 -9.11
N TRP A 65 3.23 2.16 -9.06
CA TRP A 65 2.91 2.86 -7.81
C TRP A 65 1.42 2.73 -7.51
N LEU A 66 1.10 2.19 -6.36
CA LEU A 66 -0.25 2.17 -5.81
C LEU A 66 -0.39 3.28 -4.78
N LEU A 67 -1.42 4.11 -4.96
CA LEU A 67 -1.80 5.14 -4.02
C LEU A 67 -2.92 4.61 -3.11
N HIS A 68 -2.67 4.54 -1.81
CA HIS A 68 -3.70 4.24 -0.81
C HIS A 68 -3.95 5.45 0.08
N LEU A 69 -5.20 5.92 0.09
CA LEU A 69 -5.68 6.99 0.94
C LEU A 69 -6.53 6.40 2.07
N SER A 70 -6.21 6.77 3.31
CA SER A 70 -6.89 6.30 4.53
C SER A 70 -8.39 6.65 4.63
N LYS A 71 -8.94 7.48 3.71
CA LYS A 71 -10.35 7.88 3.74
C LYS A 71 -11.20 7.01 2.81
N PRO A 72 -12.29 6.38 3.30
CA PRO A 72 -13.21 5.64 2.45
C PRO A 72 -13.90 6.62 1.47
N GLY A 73 -13.82 6.33 0.17
CA GLY A 73 -14.50 7.09 -0.89
C GLY A 73 -13.60 7.91 -1.83
N VAL A 74 -12.27 7.87 -1.68
CA VAL A 74 -11.33 8.47 -2.66
C VAL A 74 -10.57 7.36 -3.38
N SER A 75 -10.60 7.40 -4.71
CA SER A 75 -10.03 6.38 -5.61
C SER A 75 -8.56 6.07 -5.28
N THR A 76 -8.31 4.81 -4.92
CA THR A 76 -7.02 4.16 -5.06
C THR A 76 -6.75 3.98 -6.55
N GLY A 77 -5.76 4.70 -7.08
CA GLY A 77 -5.35 4.62 -8.48
C GLY A 77 -4.03 3.87 -8.63
N ILE A 78 -3.91 3.06 -9.67
CA ILE A 78 -2.62 2.52 -10.14
C ILE A 78 -1.97 3.61 -10.99
N VAL A 79 -0.74 3.99 -10.67
CA VAL A 79 -0.04 5.05 -11.38
C VAL A 79 1.32 4.54 -11.85
N PRO A 80 1.71 4.77 -13.11
CA PRO A 80 2.95 4.23 -13.67
C PRO A 80 4.21 4.92 -13.13
N THR A 81 4.09 6.07 -12.45
CA THR A 81 5.24 6.80 -11.91
C THR A 81 4.92 7.45 -10.56
N ALA A 82 5.94 7.57 -9.70
CA ALA A 82 5.85 8.30 -8.43
C ALA A 82 5.42 9.76 -8.63
N ALA A 83 5.90 10.39 -9.71
CA ALA A 83 5.57 11.77 -10.06
C ALA A 83 4.08 11.92 -10.40
N ALA A 84 3.50 10.97 -11.15
CA ALA A 84 2.07 11.00 -11.46
C ALA A 84 1.22 10.67 -10.23
N ALA A 85 1.71 9.84 -9.31
CA ALA A 85 1.04 9.60 -8.03
C ALA A 85 1.03 10.87 -7.17
N ALA A 86 2.15 11.60 -7.10
CA ALA A 86 2.23 12.90 -6.45
C ALA A 86 1.34 13.96 -7.12
N ALA A 87 1.29 14.00 -8.46
CA ALA A 87 0.39 14.90 -9.19
C ALA A 87 -1.09 14.59 -8.95
N SER A 88 -1.46 13.30 -8.86
CA SER A 88 -2.83 12.87 -8.56
C SER A 88 -3.26 13.31 -7.15
N LEU A 89 -2.34 13.27 -6.18
CA LEU A 89 -2.57 13.80 -4.84
C LEU A 89 -2.79 15.32 -4.85
N MET A 90 -1.98 16.06 -5.61
CA MET A 90 -2.08 17.53 -5.72
C MET A 90 -3.33 18.00 -6.47
N LEU A 91 -3.80 17.24 -7.47
CA LEU A 91 -5.05 17.55 -8.17
C LEU A 91 -6.28 17.34 -7.26
N ASN A 92 -6.23 16.32 -6.40
CA ASN A 92 -7.32 16.02 -5.48
C ASN A 92 -7.36 16.97 -4.25
N SER A 93 -6.32 17.77 -4.01
CA SER A 93 -6.30 18.79 -2.94
C SER A 93 -6.93 20.13 -3.35
N GLY A 94 -7.38 20.29 -4.59
CA GLY A 94 -8.03 21.50 -5.12
C GLY A 94 -9.44 21.82 -4.57
N GLY A 95 -9.84 21.24 -3.44
CA GLY A 95 -11.20 21.28 -2.91
C GLY A 95 -11.29 21.64 -1.42
N LYS A 96 -10.68 22.76 -1.00
CA LYS A 96 -11.20 23.67 0.05
C LYS A 96 -10.20 24.80 0.34
N THR A 97 -10.32 25.88 -0.42
CA THR A 97 -10.08 27.23 0.10
C THR A 97 -11.34 27.68 0.81
N LEU A 98 -11.37 27.65 2.14
CA LEU A 98 -12.15 28.54 3.00
C LEU A 98 -11.45 28.63 4.35
#